data_AF-A0A1H7MVJ2-F1
#
_entry.id   AF-A0A1H7MVJ2-F1
#
_cell.length_a   1.000
_cell.length_b   1.000
_cell.length_c   1.000
_cell.angle_alpha   90.00
_cell.angle_beta   90.00
_cell.angle_gamma   90.00
#
_symmetry.space_group_name_H-M   'P 1'
#
loop_
_entity.id
_entity.type
_entity.pdbx_description
1 polymer ?
#
loop_
_entity_poly.entity_id
_entity_poly.type
_entity_poly.pdbx_seq_one_letter_code
_entity_poly.pdbx_strand_id
1 'polypeptide(L)'
;MKRYIKNIMILSLVTTGFLACESSNKTIDDVFAEITRGAVFRSTTPGSVIAAQEFSFSDPSASISTTFEVEDNAQGGLLQDVQVYSSFNSAADPATSVAEVLVRTIAASEFTTNSDGLPSIDVTFTLGELAGASGLNASDYTGGDSFTIRYALNLTDGRTFTSTNLNSTVAGGAFFRSPFTYTIPLVCPPVPPTAGTWVVNMEDTYGDGWQTSDTTAGDGITITLDDGTVFEVGLCSPYGPSAYDCTPGNVGSATVEIPAGTTTADWYFPGDAYGEIVFEIVTPNGNVAASGSPGTAAGPIAIDFCVD
;
A
#
# COMPACT_ATOMS: atom_id res chain seq x y z
N MET A 1 14.96 -88.45 -23.63
CA MET A 1 14.25 -88.03 -22.39
C MET A 1 14.79 -86.76 -21.71
N LYS A 2 15.95 -86.18 -22.08
CA LYS A 2 16.43 -84.91 -21.50
C LYS A 2 15.91 -83.63 -22.18
N ARG A 3 15.29 -83.72 -23.38
CA ARG A 3 14.75 -82.55 -24.10
C ARG A 3 13.32 -82.15 -23.73
N TYR A 4 12.55 -83.05 -23.10
CA TYR A 4 11.15 -82.79 -22.73
C TYR A 4 10.98 -82.23 -21.31
N ILE A 5 11.96 -82.43 -20.42
CA ILE A 5 11.94 -81.91 -19.04
C ILE A 5 12.15 -80.38 -19.03
N LYS A 6 12.92 -79.84 -19.97
CA LYS A 6 13.19 -78.39 -20.07
C LYS A 6 11.98 -77.58 -20.53
N ASN A 7 11.11 -78.19 -21.35
CA ASN A 7 9.90 -77.52 -21.84
C ASN A 7 8.74 -77.59 -20.85
N ILE A 8 8.71 -78.58 -19.95
CA ILE A 8 7.68 -78.70 -18.92
C ILE A 8 7.94 -77.74 -17.73
N MET A 9 9.20 -77.47 -17.38
CA MET A 9 9.53 -76.46 -16.35
C MET A 9 9.27 -75.01 -16.80
N ILE A 10 9.34 -74.73 -18.10
CA ILE A 10 9.05 -73.39 -18.63
C ILE A 10 7.53 -73.15 -18.72
N LEU A 11 6.73 -74.22 -18.92
CA LEU A 11 5.27 -74.10 -18.98
C LEU A 11 4.62 -73.96 -17.59
N SER A 12 5.24 -74.49 -16.52
CA SER A 12 4.76 -74.32 -15.14
C SER A 12 5.11 -72.97 -14.51
N LEU A 13 6.05 -72.22 -15.09
CA LEU A 13 6.44 -70.88 -14.61
C LEU A 13 5.62 -69.75 -15.28
N VAL A 14 4.97 -70.05 -16.41
CA VAL A 14 4.11 -69.09 -17.13
C VAL A 14 2.68 -69.09 -16.56
N THR A 15 2.22 -70.18 -15.95
CA THR A 15 0.88 -70.26 -15.36
C THR A 15 0.77 -69.63 -13.97
N THR A 16 1.87 -69.44 -13.23
CA THR A 16 1.88 -68.67 -11.97
C THR A 16 2.02 -67.16 -12.17
N GLY A 17 2.28 -66.68 -13.39
CA GLY A 17 2.36 -65.25 -13.71
C GLY A 17 1.02 -64.54 -13.90
N PHE A 18 -0.09 -65.28 -14.06
CA PHE A 18 -1.42 -64.71 -14.30
C PHE A 18 -2.31 -64.60 -13.05
N LEU A 19 -1.85 -65.07 -11.88
CA LEU A 19 -2.57 -64.92 -10.60
C LEU A 19 -2.02 -63.78 -9.71
N ALA A 20 -0.93 -63.11 -10.14
CA ALA A 20 -0.42 -61.91 -9.47
C ALA A 20 -0.96 -60.61 -10.07
N CYS A 21 -2.00 -60.70 -10.90
CA CYS A 21 -2.78 -59.57 -11.40
C CYS A 21 -4.18 -59.58 -10.77
N GLU A 22 -4.30 -59.94 -9.48
CA GLU A 22 -5.29 -59.24 -8.68
C GLU A 22 -4.77 -57.81 -8.54
N SER A 23 -5.57 -56.85 -9.01
CA SER A 23 -5.34 -55.43 -8.83
C SER A 23 -4.84 -55.20 -7.42
N SER A 24 -3.55 -54.87 -7.28
CA SER A 24 -3.08 -54.29 -6.03
C SER A 24 -3.89 -52.99 -5.91
N ASN A 25 -4.97 -53.01 -5.12
CA ASN A 25 -5.61 -51.81 -4.64
C ASN A 25 -4.53 -51.17 -3.77
N LYS A 26 -3.71 -50.32 -4.38
CA LYS A 26 -2.58 -49.73 -3.67
C LYS A 26 -3.25 -48.84 -2.65
N THR A 27 -2.90 -49.03 -1.39
CA THR A 27 -3.27 -48.12 -0.31
C THR A 27 -2.92 -46.65 -0.64
N ILE A 28 -2.00 -46.40 -1.59
CA ILE A 28 -1.73 -45.07 -2.14
C ILE A 28 -2.91 -44.50 -2.95
N ASP A 29 -3.64 -45.32 -3.70
CA ASP A 29 -4.78 -44.90 -4.52
C ASP A 29 -5.99 -44.59 -3.61
N ASP A 30 -6.16 -45.36 -2.53
CA ASP A 30 -7.09 -45.05 -1.45
C ASP A 30 -6.70 -43.72 -0.76
N VAL A 31 -5.41 -43.50 -0.47
CA VAL A 31 -4.89 -42.24 0.08
C VAL A 31 -5.11 -41.06 -0.88
N PHE A 32 -4.97 -41.24 -2.20
CA PHE A 32 -5.24 -40.19 -3.19
C PHE A 32 -6.74 -39.91 -3.39
N ALA A 33 -7.59 -40.91 -3.18
CA ALA A 33 -9.04 -40.77 -3.18
C ALA A 33 -9.58 -40.15 -1.88
N GLU A 34 -8.88 -40.34 -0.75
CA GLU A 34 -9.27 -39.87 0.57
C GLU A 34 -8.69 -38.48 0.92
N ILE A 35 -7.68 -37.99 0.17
CA ILE A 35 -7.20 -36.61 0.33
C ILE A 35 -8.11 -35.60 -0.39
N THR A 36 -8.75 -34.75 0.41
CA THR A 36 -9.42 -33.55 -0.11
C THR A 36 -8.37 -32.59 -0.65
N ARG A 37 -8.24 -32.50 -1.97
CA ARG A 37 -7.41 -31.48 -2.63
C ARG A 37 -8.10 -30.12 -2.52
N GLY A 38 -7.37 -29.12 -2.01
CA GLY A 38 -7.85 -27.75 -1.90
C GLY A 38 -7.92 -27.03 -3.25
N ALA A 39 -8.34 -25.78 -3.22
CA ALA A 39 -8.20 -24.85 -4.34
C ALA A 39 -7.31 -23.67 -3.95
N VAL A 40 -6.69 -23.04 -4.94
CA VAL A 40 -5.79 -21.92 -4.78
C VAL A 40 -6.30 -20.76 -5.62
N PHE A 41 -6.30 -19.56 -5.05
CA PHE A 41 -6.50 -18.30 -5.77
C PHE A 41 -5.18 -17.53 -5.80
N ARG A 42 -4.30 -17.90 -6.72
CA ARG A 42 -2.91 -17.45 -6.73
C ARG A 42 -2.80 -16.10 -7.43
N SER A 43 -2.07 -15.17 -6.84
CA SER A 43 -1.64 -13.97 -7.57
C SER A 43 -0.42 -14.26 -8.45
N THR A 44 -0.50 -13.90 -9.73
CA THR A 44 0.60 -14.01 -10.69
C THR A 44 1.39 -12.71 -10.83
N THR A 45 0.77 -11.54 -10.54
CA THR A 45 1.47 -10.25 -10.43
C THR A 45 2.64 -10.36 -9.46
N PRO A 46 3.86 -9.85 -9.74
CA PRO A 46 5.00 -9.97 -8.82
C PRO A 46 4.74 -9.38 -7.42
N GLY A 47 5.26 -10.01 -6.38
CA GLY A 47 4.97 -9.61 -5.00
C GLY A 47 5.48 -8.21 -4.66
N SER A 48 6.61 -7.81 -5.26
CA SER A 48 7.14 -6.45 -5.15
C SER A 48 6.25 -5.41 -5.80
N VAL A 49 5.55 -5.76 -6.89
CA VAL A 49 4.59 -4.86 -7.54
C VAL A 49 3.39 -4.69 -6.63
N ILE A 50 2.83 -5.80 -6.10
CA ILE A 50 1.69 -5.75 -5.17
C ILE A 50 2.02 -4.93 -3.92
N ALA A 51 3.21 -5.13 -3.33
CA ALA A 51 3.64 -4.43 -2.13
C ALA A 51 3.92 -2.93 -2.34
N ALA A 52 4.09 -2.50 -3.59
CA ALA A 52 4.30 -1.10 -3.96
C ALA A 52 3.01 -0.40 -4.42
N GLN A 53 1.86 -1.09 -4.39
CA GLN A 53 0.59 -0.48 -4.76
C GLN A 53 0.07 0.39 -3.62
N GLU A 54 -0.35 1.60 -3.99
CA GLU A 54 -0.88 2.63 -3.10
C GLU A 54 -1.91 3.46 -3.87
N PHE A 55 -2.82 4.11 -3.14
CA PHE A 55 -3.70 5.12 -3.73
C PHE A 55 -3.22 6.51 -3.34
N SER A 56 -3.13 7.41 -4.31
CA SER A 56 -3.19 8.83 -3.99
C SER A 56 -4.55 9.12 -3.36
N PHE A 57 -4.59 9.59 -2.12
CA PHE A 57 -5.88 9.82 -1.45
C PHE A 57 -6.69 10.92 -2.17
N SER A 58 -6.03 11.88 -2.81
CA SER A 58 -6.70 12.99 -3.52
C SER A 58 -7.22 12.62 -4.91
N ASP A 59 -6.92 11.42 -5.42
CA ASP A 59 -7.36 10.96 -6.74
C ASP A 59 -8.30 9.74 -6.64
N PRO A 60 -9.64 9.94 -6.66
CA PRO A 60 -10.60 8.85 -6.67
C PRO A 60 -10.48 7.89 -7.86
N SER A 61 -9.81 8.31 -8.94
CA SER A 61 -9.58 7.49 -10.14
C SER A 61 -8.30 6.65 -10.06
N ALA A 62 -7.44 6.90 -9.05
CA ALA A 62 -6.26 6.09 -8.80
C ALA A 62 -6.65 4.61 -8.68
N SER A 63 -5.90 3.74 -9.35
CA SER A 63 -6.25 2.33 -9.50
C SER A 63 -5.09 1.41 -9.17
N ILE A 64 -5.42 0.30 -8.53
CA ILE A 64 -4.52 -0.83 -8.30
C ILE A 64 -5.01 -2.03 -9.13
N SER A 65 -4.11 -2.92 -9.54
CA SER A 65 -4.47 -4.11 -10.29
C SER A 65 -3.66 -5.33 -9.85
N THR A 66 -4.33 -6.48 -9.75
CA THR A 66 -3.67 -7.75 -9.46
C THR A 66 -4.27 -8.84 -10.33
N THR A 67 -3.40 -9.53 -11.06
CA THR A 67 -3.74 -10.70 -11.84
C THR A 67 -3.78 -11.93 -10.93
N PHE A 68 -4.85 -12.68 -11.05
CA PHE A 68 -5.05 -13.93 -10.33
C PHE A 68 -5.30 -15.10 -11.27
N GLU A 69 -5.06 -16.30 -10.76
CA GLU A 69 -5.49 -17.55 -11.37
C GLU A 69 -6.03 -18.52 -10.32
N VAL A 70 -6.89 -19.42 -10.77
CA VAL A 70 -7.53 -20.43 -9.92
C VAL A 70 -7.06 -21.81 -10.31
N GLU A 71 -6.58 -22.58 -9.34
CA GLU A 71 -6.24 -24.00 -9.53
C GLU A 71 -6.98 -24.84 -8.49
N ASP A 72 -7.61 -25.91 -8.96
CA ASP A 72 -8.25 -26.93 -8.13
C ASP A 72 -7.96 -28.33 -8.73
N ASN A 73 -8.55 -29.38 -8.15
CA ASN A 73 -8.38 -30.75 -8.63
C ASN A 73 -9.07 -31.07 -9.97
N ALA A 74 -9.83 -30.13 -10.53
CA ALA A 74 -10.48 -30.17 -11.83
C ALA A 74 -9.95 -29.07 -12.77
N GLN A 75 -8.71 -28.61 -12.59
CA GLN A 75 -8.07 -27.57 -13.41
C GLN A 75 -8.85 -26.23 -13.41
N GLY A 76 -9.37 -25.84 -12.25
CA GLY A 76 -10.18 -24.63 -12.07
C GLY A 76 -11.66 -24.82 -12.43
N GLY A 77 -12.07 -26.02 -12.83
CA GLY A 77 -13.43 -26.35 -13.22
C GLY A 77 -14.45 -26.31 -12.07
N LEU A 78 -14.01 -26.21 -10.81
CA LEU A 78 -14.90 -26.05 -9.66
C LEU A 78 -15.16 -24.58 -9.32
N LEU A 79 -14.49 -23.62 -9.96
CA LEU A 79 -14.70 -22.19 -9.71
C LEU A 79 -16.18 -21.80 -9.89
N GLN A 80 -16.80 -21.30 -8.83
CA GLN A 80 -18.15 -20.75 -8.88
C GLN A 80 -18.09 -19.22 -8.99
N ASP A 81 -17.46 -18.59 -8.00
CA ASP A 81 -17.29 -17.14 -7.92
C ASP A 81 -16.17 -16.77 -6.94
N VAL A 82 -15.71 -15.53 -7.03
CA VAL A 82 -14.83 -14.90 -6.05
C VAL A 82 -15.54 -13.67 -5.49
N GLN A 83 -15.85 -13.71 -4.19
CA GLN A 83 -16.36 -12.54 -3.49
C GLN A 83 -15.20 -11.68 -3.00
N VAL A 84 -15.27 -10.38 -3.26
CA VAL A 84 -14.27 -9.41 -2.83
C VAL A 84 -14.87 -8.46 -1.81
N TYR A 85 -14.21 -8.41 -0.67
CA TYR A 85 -14.59 -7.60 0.47
C TYR A 85 -13.54 -6.52 0.71
N SER A 86 -13.94 -5.40 1.29
CA SER A 86 -13.03 -4.35 1.71
C SER A 86 -13.40 -3.79 3.07
N SER A 87 -12.41 -3.48 3.90
CA SER A 87 -12.55 -2.70 5.12
C SER A 87 -11.65 -1.48 5.05
N PHE A 88 -12.07 -0.37 5.66
CA PHE A 88 -11.30 0.86 5.76
C PHE A 88 -10.73 1.03 7.16
N ASN A 89 -9.46 1.38 7.27
CA ASN A 89 -8.80 1.71 8.53
C ASN A 89 -8.32 3.16 8.49
N SER A 90 -8.84 3.98 9.40
CA SER A 90 -8.32 5.32 9.62
C SER A 90 -7.16 5.29 10.61
N ALA A 91 -6.04 5.90 10.21
CA ALA A 91 -4.86 6.07 11.05
C ALA A 91 -5.05 7.19 12.08
N ALA A 92 -5.77 8.24 11.70
CA ALA A 92 -6.01 9.41 12.55
C ALA A 92 -7.06 9.14 13.64
N ASP A 93 -8.14 8.43 13.31
CA ASP A 93 -9.19 8.07 14.27
C ASP A 93 -9.72 6.65 14.03
N PRO A 94 -9.28 5.65 14.81
CA PRO A 94 -9.79 4.29 14.68
C PRO A 94 -11.32 4.15 14.78
N ALA A 95 -12.02 5.11 15.40
CA ALA A 95 -13.48 5.10 15.50
C ALA A 95 -14.20 5.40 14.18
N THR A 96 -13.52 6.01 13.20
CA THR A 96 -14.05 6.26 11.84
C THR A 96 -13.73 5.13 10.86
N SER A 97 -13.03 4.09 11.31
CA SER A 97 -12.77 2.89 10.49
C SER A 97 -14.09 2.20 10.11
N VAL A 98 -14.16 1.69 8.88
CA VAL A 98 -15.34 0.98 8.37
C VAL A 98 -15.07 -0.51 8.37
N ALA A 99 -15.98 -1.27 9.01
CA ALA A 99 -15.94 -2.72 9.00
C ALA A 99 -16.06 -3.28 7.58
N GLU A 100 -15.70 -4.55 7.43
CA GLU A 100 -15.70 -5.21 6.13
C GLU A 100 -17.08 -5.16 5.43
N VAL A 101 -17.08 -4.73 4.17
CA VAL A 101 -18.24 -4.70 3.27
C VAL A 101 -17.95 -5.50 2.00
N LEU A 102 -18.98 -6.08 1.38
CA LEU A 102 -18.87 -6.74 0.08
C LEU A 102 -18.79 -5.67 -1.03
N VAL A 103 -17.68 -5.62 -1.75
CA VAL A 103 -17.47 -4.69 -2.86
C VAL A 103 -18.06 -5.26 -4.15
N ARG A 104 -17.72 -6.52 -4.46
CA ARG A 104 -18.18 -7.19 -5.69
C ARG A 104 -18.15 -8.71 -5.58
N THR A 105 -18.91 -9.36 -6.46
CA THR A 105 -18.83 -10.81 -6.70
C THR A 105 -18.42 -11.01 -8.15
N ILE A 106 -17.28 -11.68 -8.36
CA ILE A 106 -16.73 -11.99 -9.69
C ILE A 106 -17.18 -13.41 -10.04
N ALA A 107 -18.05 -13.55 -11.03
CA ALA A 107 -18.53 -14.86 -11.46
C ALA A 107 -17.45 -15.62 -12.25
N ALA A 108 -17.49 -16.96 -12.21
CA ALA A 108 -16.58 -17.79 -13.01
C ALA A 108 -16.58 -17.44 -14.51
N SER A 109 -17.70 -16.96 -15.05
CA SER A 109 -17.84 -16.54 -16.45
C SER A 109 -17.03 -15.29 -16.83
N GLU A 110 -16.54 -14.53 -15.84
CA GLU A 110 -15.68 -13.36 -16.06
C GLU A 110 -14.20 -13.73 -16.20
N PHE A 111 -13.83 -14.97 -15.86
CA PHE A 111 -12.48 -15.46 -15.99
C PHE A 111 -12.20 -15.90 -17.43
N THR A 112 -10.94 -15.72 -17.84
CA THR A 112 -10.43 -16.23 -19.12
C THR A 112 -9.47 -17.38 -18.87
N THR A 113 -9.26 -18.25 -19.87
CA THR A 113 -8.29 -19.34 -19.74
C THR A 113 -6.88 -18.85 -20.10
N ASN A 114 -5.92 -19.04 -19.19
CA ASN A 114 -4.52 -18.69 -19.44
C ASN A 114 -3.75 -19.78 -20.23
N SER A 115 -2.45 -19.58 -20.45
CA SER A 115 -1.60 -20.52 -21.21
C SER A 115 -1.47 -21.91 -20.58
N ASP A 116 -1.70 -22.01 -19.27
CA ASP A 116 -1.64 -23.26 -18.50
C ASP A 116 -2.99 -23.97 -18.42
N GLY A 117 -4.04 -23.40 -19.06
CA GLY A 117 -5.39 -23.95 -19.05
C GLY A 117 -6.21 -23.60 -17.82
N LEU A 118 -5.73 -22.69 -16.96
CA LEU A 118 -6.41 -22.30 -15.73
C LEU A 118 -7.26 -21.04 -15.90
N PRO A 119 -8.38 -20.88 -15.16
CA PRO A 119 -9.10 -19.62 -15.06
C PRO A 119 -8.20 -18.53 -14.51
N SER A 120 -8.15 -17.38 -15.17
CA SER A 120 -7.37 -16.21 -14.80
C SER A 120 -8.12 -14.91 -15.08
N ILE A 121 -7.87 -13.90 -14.25
CA ILE A 121 -8.53 -12.61 -14.31
C ILE A 121 -7.61 -11.50 -13.77
N ASP A 122 -7.73 -10.31 -14.36
CA ASP A 122 -7.19 -9.07 -13.81
C ASP A 122 -8.23 -8.41 -12.91
N VAL A 123 -7.90 -8.27 -11.63
CA VAL A 123 -8.73 -7.61 -10.64
C VAL A 123 -8.21 -6.20 -10.41
N THR A 124 -8.92 -5.22 -10.96
CA THR A 124 -8.64 -3.79 -10.74
C THR A 124 -9.66 -3.19 -9.77
N PHE A 125 -9.19 -2.30 -8.90
CA PHE A 125 -10.02 -1.46 -8.03
C PHE A 125 -9.57 -0.01 -8.15
N THR A 126 -10.52 0.91 -8.08
CA THR A 126 -10.23 2.35 -7.89
C THR A 126 -10.45 2.75 -6.44
N LEU A 127 -9.80 3.83 -5.99
CA LEU A 127 -10.08 4.42 -4.68
C LEU A 127 -11.56 4.76 -4.54
N GLY A 128 -12.16 5.37 -5.56
CA GLY A 128 -13.58 5.73 -5.56
C GLY A 128 -14.53 4.54 -5.43
N GLU A 129 -14.19 3.39 -6.03
CA GLU A 129 -14.98 2.15 -5.91
C GLU A 129 -14.98 1.64 -4.46
N LEU A 130 -13.80 1.57 -3.83
CA LEU A 130 -13.66 1.06 -2.46
C LEU A 130 -14.27 2.02 -1.42
N ALA A 131 -14.04 3.32 -1.60
CA ALA A 131 -14.65 4.36 -0.77
C ALA A 131 -16.17 4.35 -0.90
N GLY A 132 -16.70 4.29 -2.13
CA GLY A 132 -18.14 4.23 -2.39
C GLY A 132 -18.80 2.99 -1.79
N ALA A 133 -18.16 1.82 -1.89
CA ALA A 133 -18.65 0.59 -1.26
C ALA A 133 -18.68 0.70 0.28
N SER A 134 -17.73 1.43 0.86
CA SER A 134 -17.63 1.67 2.31
C SER A 134 -18.50 2.83 2.80
N GLY A 135 -19.19 3.53 1.90
CA GLY A 135 -20.01 4.71 2.23
C GLY A 135 -19.20 5.96 2.61
N LEU A 136 -17.94 6.02 2.21
CA LEU A 136 -17.02 7.12 2.48
C LEU A 136 -17.04 8.15 1.34
N ASN A 137 -16.82 9.41 1.69
CA ASN A 137 -16.58 10.52 0.78
C ASN A 137 -15.10 10.94 0.84
N ALA A 138 -14.67 11.80 -0.09
CA ALA A 138 -13.30 12.28 -0.14
C ALA A 138 -12.82 13.03 1.12
N SER A 139 -13.75 13.55 1.93
CA SER A 139 -13.44 14.19 3.22
C SER A 139 -13.25 13.21 4.37
N ASP A 140 -13.60 11.94 4.18
CA ASP A 140 -13.67 10.94 5.25
C ASP A 140 -12.36 10.12 5.37
N TYR A 141 -11.41 10.35 4.45
CA TYR A 141 -10.11 9.69 4.44
C TYR A 141 -8.99 10.68 4.06
N THR A 142 -7.78 10.38 4.51
CA THR A 142 -6.57 11.20 4.27
C THR A 142 -5.35 10.32 4.03
N GLY A 143 -4.19 10.95 3.76
CA GLY A 143 -2.90 10.26 3.72
C GLY A 143 -2.60 9.57 5.07
N GLY A 144 -2.17 8.32 5.00
CA GLY A 144 -1.90 7.46 6.17
C GLY A 144 -2.99 6.42 6.45
N ASP A 145 -4.21 6.62 5.95
CA ASP A 145 -5.28 5.63 6.04
C ASP A 145 -5.02 4.42 5.12
N SER A 146 -5.85 3.37 5.21
CA SER A 146 -5.70 2.22 4.31
C SER A 146 -7.00 1.47 4.04
N PHE A 147 -7.07 0.81 2.89
CA PHE A 147 -8.07 -0.22 2.60
C PHE A 147 -7.44 -1.61 2.72
N THR A 148 -8.11 -2.53 3.40
CA THR A 148 -7.78 -3.95 3.37
C THR A 148 -8.78 -4.67 2.50
N ILE A 149 -8.31 -5.36 1.48
CA ILE A 149 -9.10 -6.10 0.50
C ILE A 149 -8.96 -7.59 0.80
N ARG A 150 -10.08 -8.29 1.04
CA ARG A 150 -10.13 -9.73 1.29
C ARG A 150 -10.88 -10.44 0.17
N TYR A 151 -10.35 -11.57 -0.27
CA TYR A 151 -10.97 -12.44 -1.25
C TYR A 151 -11.55 -13.69 -0.58
N ALA A 152 -12.70 -14.17 -1.07
CA ALA A 152 -13.24 -15.48 -0.77
C ALA A 152 -13.52 -16.24 -2.08
N LEU A 153 -12.78 -17.33 -2.30
CA LEU A 153 -12.97 -18.23 -3.43
C LEU A 153 -14.07 -19.24 -3.09
N ASN A 154 -15.17 -19.21 -3.82
CA ASN A 154 -16.29 -20.15 -3.68
C ASN A 154 -16.25 -21.19 -4.80
N LEU A 155 -16.41 -22.46 -4.44
CA LEU A 155 -16.45 -23.58 -5.37
C LEU A 155 -17.87 -24.12 -5.51
N THR A 156 -18.15 -24.71 -6.67
CA THR A 156 -19.43 -25.33 -7.03
C THR A 156 -19.81 -26.52 -6.14
N ASP A 157 -18.85 -27.08 -5.40
CA ASP A 157 -19.06 -28.14 -4.41
C ASP A 157 -19.40 -27.61 -3.00
N GLY A 158 -19.55 -26.30 -2.84
CA GLY A 158 -19.96 -25.63 -1.61
C GLY A 158 -18.81 -25.26 -0.66
N ARG A 159 -17.55 -25.53 -1.02
CA ARG A 159 -16.39 -25.10 -0.25
C ARG A 159 -16.05 -23.63 -0.51
N THR A 160 -15.57 -22.95 0.52
CA THR A 160 -15.07 -21.57 0.44
C THR A 160 -13.66 -21.49 1.01
N PHE A 161 -12.74 -20.82 0.30
CA PHE A 161 -11.37 -20.54 0.76
C PHE A 161 -11.16 -19.03 0.90
N THR A 162 -10.58 -18.62 2.04
CA THR A 162 -10.33 -17.20 2.40
C THR A 162 -9.16 -17.15 3.40
N SER A 163 -8.69 -15.95 3.75
CA SER A 163 -7.56 -15.71 4.66
C SER A 163 -7.63 -16.40 6.03
N THR A 164 -8.82 -16.82 6.49
CA THR A 164 -9.04 -17.44 7.81
C THR A 164 -9.01 -18.98 7.80
N ASN A 165 -8.94 -19.64 6.64
CA ASN A 165 -8.99 -21.10 6.53
C ASN A 165 -7.91 -21.69 5.61
N LEU A 166 -6.75 -21.03 5.54
CA LEU A 166 -5.60 -21.46 4.75
C LEU A 166 -4.64 -22.31 5.58
N ASN A 167 -4.00 -23.29 4.93
CA ASN A 167 -2.76 -23.84 5.47
C ASN A 167 -1.60 -22.84 5.25
N SER A 168 -0.55 -22.93 6.07
CA SER A 168 0.59 -22.00 6.01
C SER A 168 1.32 -22.03 4.66
N THR A 169 1.30 -23.16 3.96
CA THR A 169 1.90 -23.32 2.64
C THR A 169 1.16 -22.51 1.56
N VAL A 170 -0.17 -22.46 1.60
CA VAL A 170 -0.99 -21.68 0.66
C VAL A 170 -0.95 -20.18 1.01
N ALA A 171 -1.01 -19.86 2.30
CA ALA A 171 -1.02 -18.47 2.77
C ALA A 171 0.30 -17.71 2.49
N GLY A 172 1.45 -18.35 2.72
CA GLY A 172 2.77 -17.68 2.68
C GLY A 172 3.83 -18.37 1.82
N GLY A 173 3.54 -19.53 1.22
CA GLY A 173 4.48 -20.21 0.34
C GLY A 173 4.72 -19.43 -0.95
N ALA A 174 5.99 -19.26 -1.32
CA ALA A 174 6.41 -18.51 -2.51
C ALA A 174 5.77 -19.00 -3.82
N PHE A 175 5.31 -20.26 -3.86
CA PHE A 175 4.62 -20.85 -5.01
C PHE A 175 3.12 -20.49 -5.09
N PHE A 176 2.44 -20.36 -3.95
CA PHE A 176 0.99 -20.21 -3.91
C PHE A 176 0.53 -18.75 -3.81
N ARG A 177 1.32 -17.88 -3.14
CA ARG A 177 1.14 -16.42 -3.15
C ARG A 177 -0.31 -15.96 -2.99
N SER A 178 -1.04 -16.66 -2.12
CA SER A 178 -2.48 -16.54 -1.95
C SER A 178 -2.78 -16.21 -0.49
N PRO A 179 -2.40 -15.02 0.01
CA PRO A 179 -2.77 -14.60 1.36
C PRO A 179 -4.27 -14.31 1.47
N PHE A 180 -5.00 -14.23 0.34
CA PHE A 180 -6.39 -13.80 0.23
C PHE A 180 -6.68 -12.43 0.86
N THR A 181 -5.66 -11.67 1.27
CA THR A 181 -5.79 -10.35 1.88
C THR A 181 -4.65 -9.44 1.45
N TYR A 182 -4.98 -8.19 1.13
CA TYR A 182 -4.03 -7.17 0.68
C TYR A 182 -4.40 -5.83 1.30
N THR A 183 -3.43 -5.15 1.91
CA THR A 183 -3.63 -3.82 2.48
C THR A 183 -2.98 -2.80 1.56
N ILE A 184 -3.74 -1.77 1.21
CA ILE A 184 -3.36 -0.73 0.26
C ILE A 184 -3.42 0.61 1.01
N PRO A 185 -2.27 1.27 1.20
CA PRO A 185 -2.23 2.55 1.89
C PRO A 185 -2.77 3.67 1.00
N LEU A 186 -3.36 4.66 1.64
CA LEU A 186 -3.61 5.98 1.07
C LEU A 186 -2.39 6.85 1.36
N VAL A 187 -1.78 7.36 0.30
CA VAL A 187 -0.61 8.22 0.38
C VAL A 187 -0.94 9.61 -0.13
N CYS A 188 -0.29 10.61 0.45
CA CYS A 188 -0.15 11.91 -0.19
C CYS A 188 0.87 11.74 -1.33
N PRO A 189 0.46 11.84 -2.61
CA PRO A 189 1.45 11.84 -3.69
C PRO A 189 2.34 13.09 -3.56
N PRO A 190 3.52 13.14 -4.19
CA PRO A 190 4.24 14.39 -4.36
C PRO A 190 3.40 15.34 -5.21
N VAL A 191 2.65 16.23 -4.55
CA VAL A 191 1.86 17.30 -5.19
C VAL A 191 2.76 18.53 -5.33
N PRO A 192 2.75 19.22 -6.48
CA PRO A 192 3.36 20.55 -6.59
C PRO A 192 2.80 21.51 -5.53
N PRO A 193 3.58 22.48 -5.03
CA PRO A 193 3.08 23.47 -4.09
C PRO A 193 1.91 24.27 -4.68
N THR A 194 0.89 24.56 -3.88
CA THR A 194 -0.21 25.43 -4.33
C THR A 194 0.31 26.83 -4.61
N ALA A 195 -0.05 27.33 -5.79
CA ALA A 195 0.28 28.69 -6.20
C ALA A 195 -0.46 29.71 -5.34
N GLY A 196 0.24 30.79 -4.98
CA GLY A 196 -0.32 31.89 -4.21
C GLY A 196 0.53 32.26 -3.00
N THR A 197 -0.09 33.01 -2.09
CA THR A 197 0.58 33.57 -0.92
C THR A 197 0.58 32.57 0.23
N TRP A 198 1.75 32.04 0.54
CA TRP A 198 2.03 31.29 1.75
C TRP A 198 2.39 32.24 2.89
N VAL A 199 2.00 31.89 4.12
CA VAL A 199 2.26 32.70 5.31
C VAL A 199 3.13 31.92 6.29
N VAL A 200 4.17 32.54 6.81
CA VAL A 200 5.01 31.99 7.88
C VAL A 200 4.80 32.83 9.13
N ASN A 201 4.06 32.28 10.09
CA ASN A 201 3.90 32.88 11.42
C ASN A 201 5.08 32.44 12.28
N MET A 202 5.64 33.38 13.04
CA MET A 202 6.90 33.19 13.76
C MET A 202 6.78 33.78 15.16
N GLU A 203 7.33 33.06 16.13
CA GLU A 203 7.46 33.53 17.50
C GLU A 203 8.84 33.14 18.05
N ASP A 204 9.36 34.03 18.89
CA ASP A 204 10.49 33.82 19.76
C ASP A 204 10.00 33.91 21.21
N THR A 205 10.06 32.79 21.90
CA THR A 205 9.45 32.64 23.23
C THR A 205 10.26 33.32 24.34
N TYR A 206 11.53 33.64 24.11
CA TYR A 206 12.36 34.37 25.06
C TYR A 206 12.23 35.89 24.88
N GLY A 207 12.01 36.33 23.65
CA GLY A 207 11.62 37.70 23.33
C GLY A 207 12.73 38.56 22.75
N ASP A 208 13.89 37.99 22.42
CA ASP A 208 15.00 38.73 21.83
C ASP A 208 15.18 38.50 20.34
N GLY A 209 14.40 37.63 19.70
CA GLY A 209 14.40 37.47 18.25
C GLY A 209 15.43 36.44 17.80
N TRP A 210 15.22 35.85 16.63
CA TRP A 210 15.82 34.56 16.28
C TRP A 210 17.35 34.51 16.25
N GLN A 211 17.90 33.45 16.82
CA GLN A 211 19.29 33.01 16.78
C GLN A 211 19.29 31.52 16.42
N THR A 212 19.44 31.23 15.13
CA THR A 212 19.11 29.93 14.55
C THR A 212 20.33 29.04 14.38
N SER A 213 21.32 29.50 13.62
CA SER A 213 22.49 28.70 13.20
C SER A 213 23.68 28.81 14.17
N ASP A 214 23.80 29.93 14.88
CA ASP A 214 24.76 30.15 15.96
C ASP A 214 24.24 31.12 17.03
N THR A 215 25.08 31.48 18.00
CA THR A 215 24.68 32.31 19.16
C THR A 215 24.39 33.78 18.81
N THR A 216 24.50 34.18 17.55
CA THR A 216 24.34 35.56 17.06
C THR A 216 23.56 35.67 15.74
N ALA A 217 23.58 34.62 14.91
CA ALA A 217 23.01 34.61 13.58
C ALA A 217 21.49 34.33 13.60
N GLY A 218 20.70 35.28 13.10
CA GLY A 218 19.26 35.13 12.88
C GLY A 218 18.93 34.73 11.46
N ASP A 219 19.58 33.68 10.95
CA ASP A 219 19.30 33.14 9.62
C ASP A 219 17.84 32.66 9.56
N GLY A 220 17.16 32.94 8.45
CA GLY A 220 15.74 32.61 8.29
C GLY A 220 15.51 31.19 7.76
N ILE A 221 14.24 30.79 7.76
CA ILE A 221 13.78 29.66 6.96
C ILE A 221 14.00 30.01 5.48
N THR A 222 14.65 29.12 4.75
CA THR A 222 14.87 29.29 3.30
C THR A 222 13.89 28.46 2.50
N ILE A 223 13.39 29.03 1.40
CA ILE A 223 12.45 28.41 0.48
C ILE A 223 13.05 28.47 -0.92
N THR A 224 13.41 27.31 -1.48
CA THR A 224 14.00 27.21 -2.82
C THR A 224 13.00 26.63 -3.80
N LEU A 225 12.63 27.39 -4.82
CA LEU A 225 11.74 26.92 -5.88
C LEU A 225 12.50 26.12 -6.95
N ASP A 226 11.76 25.39 -7.77
CA ASP A 226 12.27 24.59 -8.89
C ASP A 226 13.06 25.39 -9.95
N ASP A 227 12.78 26.69 -10.07
CA ASP A 227 13.52 27.61 -10.95
C ASP A 227 14.82 28.18 -10.32
N GLY A 228 15.10 27.82 -9.06
CA GLY A 228 16.26 28.29 -8.29
C GLY A 228 16.05 29.62 -7.56
N THR A 229 14.84 30.20 -7.59
CA THR A 229 14.48 31.35 -6.76
C THR A 229 14.54 30.95 -5.29
N VAL A 230 15.18 31.80 -4.46
CA VAL A 230 15.30 31.58 -3.02
C VAL A 230 14.65 32.73 -2.27
N PHE A 231 13.74 32.39 -1.34
CA PHE A 231 13.23 33.30 -0.33
C PHE A 231 13.84 32.96 1.02
N GLU A 232 13.95 33.96 1.89
CA GLU A 232 14.38 33.77 3.27
C GLU A 232 13.46 34.59 4.19
N VAL A 233 12.92 33.94 5.21
CA VAL A 233 11.96 34.54 6.16
C VAL A 233 12.31 34.17 7.59
N GLY A 234 12.22 35.14 8.49
CA GLY A 234 12.62 34.97 9.89
C GLY A 234 12.41 36.24 10.71
N LEU A 235 12.53 36.12 12.03
CA LEU A 235 12.58 37.29 12.92
C LEU A 235 13.98 37.90 12.93
N CYS A 236 14.06 39.22 13.11
CA CYS A 236 15.35 39.90 13.19
C CYS A 236 16.09 39.55 14.49
N SER A 237 17.36 39.15 14.37
CA SER A 237 18.28 39.10 15.50
C SER A 237 18.75 40.51 15.89
N PRO A 238 18.78 40.87 17.18
CA PRO A 238 19.37 42.12 17.67
C PRO A 238 20.89 41.99 17.79
N TYR A 239 21.45 40.79 17.64
CA TYR A 239 22.86 40.47 17.85
C TYR A 239 23.70 40.54 16.58
N GLY A 240 23.07 40.65 15.41
CA GLY A 240 23.74 40.80 14.12
C GLY A 240 22.77 41.24 13.02
N PRO A 241 23.26 41.88 11.94
CA PRO A 241 22.41 42.22 10.81
C PRO A 241 21.98 40.96 10.04
N SER A 242 20.72 40.89 9.63
CA SER A 242 20.22 39.87 8.70
C SER A 242 20.63 40.18 7.26
N ALA A 243 20.91 39.14 6.46
CA ALA A 243 21.20 39.27 5.03
C ALA A 243 19.94 39.42 4.16
N TYR A 244 18.77 39.24 4.77
CA TYR A 244 17.44 39.32 4.17
C TYR A 244 16.57 40.35 4.93
N ASP A 245 15.39 40.67 4.38
CA ASP A 245 14.41 41.55 5.02
C ASP A 245 13.68 40.80 6.15
N CYS A 246 14.29 40.79 7.33
CA CYS A 246 13.76 40.11 8.50
C CYS A 246 12.57 40.86 9.13
N THR A 247 11.73 40.13 9.87
CA THR A 247 10.59 40.71 10.58
C THR A 247 11.02 41.18 11.98
N PRO A 248 10.89 42.46 12.33
CA PRO A 248 11.33 42.96 13.64
C PRO A 248 10.39 42.51 14.77
N GLY A 249 10.96 42.34 15.96
CA GLY A 249 10.23 41.93 17.18
C GLY A 249 10.36 40.44 17.46
N ASN A 250 9.61 39.97 18.46
CA ASN A 250 9.62 38.59 18.92
C ASN A 250 8.39 37.77 18.49
N VAL A 251 7.44 38.40 17.80
CA VAL A 251 6.31 37.74 17.13
C VAL A 251 6.13 38.45 15.80
N GLY A 252 5.98 37.68 14.73
CA GLY A 252 5.93 38.23 13.38
C GLY A 252 5.28 37.30 12.40
N SER A 253 5.00 37.83 11.21
CA SER A 253 4.47 37.07 10.10
C SER A 253 5.10 37.59 8.82
N ALA A 254 5.52 36.66 7.95
CA ALA A 254 6.06 36.96 6.63
C ALA A 254 5.31 36.17 5.56
N THR A 255 5.35 36.64 4.32
CA THR A 255 4.65 35.99 3.21
C THR A 255 5.62 35.59 2.10
N VAL A 256 5.37 34.44 1.49
CA VAL A 256 6.11 33.94 0.32
C VAL A 256 5.11 33.72 -0.80
N GLU A 257 5.35 34.32 -1.97
CA GLU A 257 4.49 34.12 -3.14
C GLU A 257 5.07 32.99 -4.00
N ILE A 258 4.34 31.87 -4.10
CA ILE A 258 4.71 30.75 -4.96
C ILE A 258 3.99 30.91 -6.32
N PRO A 259 4.72 31.06 -7.45
CA PRO A 259 4.11 31.22 -8.76
C PRO A 259 3.32 30.00 -9.23
N ALA A 260 2.32 30.24 -10.09
CA ALA A 260 1.63 29.16 -10.78
C ALA A 260 2.59 28.37 -11.69
N GLY A 261 2.56 27.05 -11.58
CA GLY A 261 3.39 26.14 -12.36
C GLY A 261 4.71 25.74 -11.70
N THR A 262 5.02 26.24 -10.50
CA THR A 262 6.11 25.72 -9.66
C THR A 262 5.89 24.23 -9.39
N THR A 263 6.92 23.43 -9.63
CA THR A 263 6.86 21.97 -9.46
C THR A 263 7.41 21.49 -8.12
N THR A 264 8.34 22.23 -7.52
CA THR A 264 8.88 21.95 -6.19
C THR A 264 9.14 23.23 -5.41
N ALA A 265 8.97 23.18 -4.08
CA ALA A 265 9.42 24.21 -3.16
C ALA A 265 10.08 23.51 -1.95
N ASP A 266 11.39 23.62 -1.84
CA ASP A 266 12.17 23.02 -0.76
C ASP A 266 12.32 24.00 0.39
N TRP A 267 11.85 23.60 1.57
CA TRP A 267 11.88 24.41 2.79
C TRP A 267 12.95 23.90 3.74
N TYR A 268 13.77 24.79 4.29
CA TYR A 268 14.85 24.42 5.20
C TYR A 268 14.90 25.35 6.41
N PHE A 269 14.90 24.74 7.59
CA PHE A 269 15.07 25.45 8.86
C PHE A 269 16.54 25.38 9.30
N PRO A 270 17.21 26.53 9.51
CA PRO A 270 18.62 26.58 9.93
C PRO A 270 18.88 26.03 11.34
N GLY A 271 17.85 25.94 12.18
CA GLY A 271 17.93 25.37 13.52
C GLY A 271 17.45 26.32 14.60
N ASP A 272 17.42 25.81 15.82
CA ASP A 272 17.02 26.54 17.02
C ASP A 272 18.14 26.40 18.06
N ALA A 273 19.07 27.35 18.08
CA ALA A 273 20.28 27.24 18.90
C ALA A 273 19.98 27.27 20.42
N TYR A 274 18.87 27.90 20.81
CA TYR A 274 18.51 28.13 22.21
C TYR A 274 17.23 27.41 22.65
N GLY A 275 16.51 26.79 21.71
CA GLY A 275 15.27 26.09 22.03
C GLY A 275 14.14 27.07 22.33
N GLU A 276 14.01 28.13 21.54
CA GLU A 276 13.06 29.24 21.76
C GLU A 276 12.18 29.58 20.56
N ILE A 277 12.44 28.97 19.40
CA ILE A 277 11.82 29.32 18.12
C ILE A 277 10.54 28.50 17.88
N VAL A 278 9.49 29.21 17.49
CA VAL A 278 8.21 28.65 17.05
C VAL A 278 7.89 29.18 15.66
N PHE A 279 7.40 28.31 14.78
CA PHE A 279 6.87 28.75 13.49
C PHE A 279 5.68 27.90 13.04
N GLU A 280 4.79 28.50 12.25
CA GLU A 280 3.74 27.82 11.50
C GLU A 280 3.79 28.29 10.05
N ILE A 281 3.82 27.34 9.12
CA ILE A 281 3.74 27.58 7.68
C ILE A 281 2.32 27.27 7.23
N VAL A 282 1.65 28.28 6.70
CA VAL A 282 0.23 28.26 6.34
C VAL A 282 0.10 28.39 4.83
N THR A 283 -0.72 27.51 4.25
CA THR A 283 -1.02 27.45 2.84
C THR A 283 -1.82 28.65 2.34
N PRO A 284 -1.88 28.91 1.02
CA PRO A 284 -2.78 29.91 0.44
C PRO A 284 -4.25 29.68 0.78
N ASN A 285 -4.64 28.44 1.09
CA ASN A 285 -5.99 28.06 1.49
C ASN A 285 -6.24 28.16 3.01
N GLY A 286 -5.22 28.53 3.80
CA GLY A 286 -5.33 28.80 5.22
C GLY A 286 -5.08 27.60 6.14
N ASN A 287 -4.59 26.49 5.61
CA ASN A 287 -4.27 25.28 6.38
C ASN A 287 -2.81 25.31 6.84
N VAL A 288 -2.52 24.74 8.01
CA VAL A 288 -1.13 24.65 8.51
C VAL A 288 -0.44 23.44 7.86
N ALA A 289 0.52 23.69 6.98
CA ALA A 289 1.25 22.65 6.25
C ALA A 289 2.50 22.14 6.98
N ALA A 290 3.05 22.94 7.89
CA ALA A 290 4.15 22.54 8.77
C ALA A 290 4.24 23.47 9.98
N SER A 291 4.84 22.96 11.06
CA SER A 291 5.09 23.76 12.27
C SER A 291 6.40 23.35 12.94
N GLY A 292 7.06 24.32 13.57
CA GLY A 292 8.20 24.11 14.47
C GLY A 292 7.85 24.53 15.89
N SER A 293 8.41 23.82 16.85
CA SER A 293 8.28 24.12 18.28
C SER A 293 9.67 24.35 18.89
N PRO A 294 9.78 24.88 20.11
CA PRO A 294 11.08 25.17 20.69
C PRO A 294 11.93 23.90 20.77
N GLY A 295 13.15 23.97 20.24
CA GLY A 295 14.09 22.85 20.11
C GLY A 295 13.96 22.04 18.81
N THR A 296 13.17 22.50 17.83
CA THR A 296 13.15 21.89 16.49
C THR A 296 14.56 21.86 15.90
N ALA A 297 14.97 20.68 15.43
CA ALA A 297 16.30 20.49 14.86
C ALA A 297 16.43 21.18 13.49
N ALA A 298 17.66 21.61 13.17
CA ALA A 298 17.99 22.09 11.83
C ALA A 298 17.74 21.00 10.78
N GLY A 299 17.23 21.38 9.61
CA GLY A 299 17.02 20.46 8.51
C GLY A 299 15.89 20.84 7.55
N PRO A 300 15.63 19.98 6.55
CA PRO A 300 14.48 20.11 5.69
C PRO A 300 13.18 20.10 6.50
N ILE A 301 12.28 21.03 6.18
CA ILE A 301 10.93 21.05 6.72
C ILE A 301 10.05 20.20 5.79
N ALA A 302 9.44 19.15 6.34
CA ALA A 302 8.46 18.36 5.61
C ALA A 302 7.17 19.19 5.50
N ILE A 303 6.88 19.70 4.30
CA ILE A 303 5.63 20.40 4.00
C ILE A 303 4.59 19.37 3.60
N ASP A 304 3.45 19.42 4.28
CA ASP A 304 2.26 18.70 3.85
C ASP A 304 1.56 19.47 2.73
N PHE A 305 1.93 19.18 1.48
CA PHE A 305 1.27 19.74 0.29
C PHE A 305 -0.13 19.17 0.05
N CYS A 306 -0.61 18.30 0.94
CA CYS A 306 -1.91 17.65 0.83
C CYS A 306 -2.97 18.25 1.77
N VAL A 307 -2.56 19.12 2.70
CA VAL A 307 -3.49 20.03 3.39
C VAL A 307 -3.74 21.32 2.59
N ASP A 308 -3.14 21.48 1.41
CA ASP A 308 -3.44 22.57 0.49
C ASP A 308 -4.89 22.51 -0.03
#